data_AF-A0A2E0GZR5-F1
#
_entry.id   AF-A0A2E0GZR5-F1
#
_cell.length_a   1.000
_cell.length_b   1.000
_cell.length_c   1.000
_cell.angle_alpha   90.00
_cell.angle_beta   90.00
_cell.angle_gamma   90.00
#
_symmetry.space_group_name_H-M   'P 1'
#
loop_
_entity.id
_entity.type
_entity.pdbx_description
1 polymer ?
#
loop_
_entity_poly.entity_id
_entity_poly.type
_entity_poly.pdbx_seq_one_letter_code
_entity_poly.pdbx_strand_id
1 'polypeptide(L)'
;MHEIKINKNLTKEERYIELCNQIESLISEEKDILAILSNITAAIQDTYNFLWVGFYLVKSNELVLGPFQGPVACFRIGFGKGVCGTSWKENKTLIVK
;
A
#
# COMPACT_ATOMS: atom_id res chain seq x y z
N MET A 1 15.71 -7.28 -14.16
CA MET A 1 15.07 -7.06 -12.85
C MET A 1 14.83 -5.57 -12.72
N HIS A 2 13.57 -5.12 -12.64
CA HIS A 2 13.31 -3.71 -12.30
C HIS A 2 13.62 -3.53 -10.82
N GLU A 3 14.54 -2.62 -10.53
CA GLU A 3 14.97 -2.32 -9.18
C GLU A 3 14.48 -0.91 -8.85
N ILE A 4 13.61 -0.80 -7.86
CA ILE A 4 13.19 0.50 -7.34
C ILE A 4 14.34 1.04 -6.51
N LYS A 5 14.91 2.17 -6.93
CA LYS A 5 16.01 2.84 -6.23
C LYS A 5 15.59 4.25 -5.93
N ILE A 6 15.40 4.53 -4.65
CA ILE A 6 15.10 5.87 -4.17
C ILE A 6 16.37 6.49 -3.59
N ASN A 7 16.72 7.68 -4.07
CA ASN A 7 17.89 8.40 -3.55
C ASN A 7 17.63 8.84 -2.09
N LYS A 8 18.49 8.39 -1.17
CA LYS A 8 18.37 8.64 0.27
C LYS A 8 18.66 10.09 0.67
N ASN A 9 19.32 10.86 -0.18
CA ASN A 9 19.63 12.28 0.08
C ASN A 9 18.46 13.22 -0.24
N LEU A 10 17.39 12.70 -0.85
CA LEU A 10 16.19 13.47 -1.15
C LEU A 10 15.38 13.78 0.11
N THR A 11 14.67 14.91 0.07
CA THR A 11 13.66 15.24 1.06
C THR A 11 12.52 14.19 1.05
N LYS A 12 11.73 14.15 2.14
CA LYS A 12 10.60 13.21 2.23
C LYS A 12 9.63 13.35 1.05
N GLU A 13 9.34 14.57 0.62
CA GLU A 13 8.45 14.88 -0.49
C GLU A 13 9.01 14.36 -1.82
N GLU A 14 10.26 14.71 -2.13
CA GLU A 14 10.94 14.25 -3.36
C GLU A 14 10.99 12.72 -3.43
N ARG A 15 11.23 12.04 -2.31
CA ARG A 15 11.20 10.56 -2.24
C ARG A 15 9.85 9.97 -2.59
N TYR A 16 8.75 10.61 -2.16
CA TYR A 16 7.41 10.15 -2.54
C TYR A 16 7.14 10.39 -4.03
N ILE A 17 7.53 11.55 -4.55
CA ILE A 17 7.36 11.88 -5.97
C ILE A 17 8.12 10.85 -6.83
N GLU A 18 9.39 10.59 -6.51
CA GLU A 18 10.20 9.62 -7.24
C GLU A 18 9.64 8.20 -7.13
N LEU A 19 9.21 7.77 -5.93
CA LEU A 19 8.61 6.46 -5.74
C LEU A 19 7.31 6.30 -6.56
N CYS A 20 6.44 7.31 -6.58
CA CYS A 20 5.22 7.27 -7.38
C CYS A 20 5.52 7.11 -8.87
N ASN A 21 6.47 7.88 -9.40
CA ASN A 21 6.87 7.79 -10.81
C ASN A 21 7.44 6.40 -11.16
N GLN A 22 8.27 5.83 -10.29
CA GLN A 22 8.83 4.49 -10.50
C GLN A 22 7.77 3.40 -10.41
N ILE A 23 6.82 3.51 -9.47
CA ILE A 23 5.69 2.57 -9.35
C ILE A 23 4.81 2.65 -10.60
N GLU A 24 4.47 3.86 -11.07
CA GLU A 24 3.65 4.04 -12.26
C GLU A 24 4.31 3.37 -13.48
N SER A 25 5.62 3.59 -13.66
CA SER A 25 6.38 2.91 -14.72
C SER A 25 6.42 1.39 -14.56
N LEU A 26 6.46 0.88 -13.33
CA LEU A 26 6.55 -0.56 -13.05
C LEU A 26 5.24 -1.29 -13.39
N ILE A 27 4.10 -0.64 -13.18
CA ILE A 27 2.78 -1.29 -13.28
C ILE A 27 2.04 -0.95 -14.58
N SER A 28 2.58 -0.06 -15.42
CA SER A 28 1.90 0.50 -16.59
C SER A 28 1.46 -0.52 -17.65
N GLU A 29 2.22 -1.61 -17.82
CA GLU A 29 1.94 -2.67 -18.79
C GLU A 29 1.33 -3.92 -18.16
N GLU A 30 1.28 -4.00 -16.83
CA GLU A 30 0.70 -5.13 -16.11
C GLU A 30 -0.82 -4.95 -15.93
N LYS A 31 -1.56 -6.06 -15.98
CA LYS A 31 -3.03 -6.08 -15.82
C LYS A 31 -3.47 -6.94 -14.64
N ASP A 32 -2.62 -7.85 -14.16
CA ASP A 32 -2.91 -8.67 -13.00
C ASP A 32 -2.85 -7.81 -11.72
N ILE A 33 -4.03 -7.55 -11.15
CA ILE A 33 -4.18 -6.72 -9.94
C ILE A 33 -3.41 -7.32 -8.76
N LEU A 34 -3.32 -8.65 -8.63
CA LEU A 34 -2.61 -9.28 -7.53
C LEU A 34 -1.11 -9.02 -7.66
N ALA A 35 -0.55 -9.16 -8.86
CA ALA A 35 0.86 -8.85 -9.14
C ALA A 35 1.17 -7.37 -8.90
N ILE A 36 0.31 -6.47 -9.39
CA ILE A 36 0.43 -5.01 -9.20
C ILE A 36 0.46 -4.66 -7.72
N LEU A 37 -0.56 -5.06 -6.95
CA LEU A 37 -0.65 -4.74 -5.53
C LEU A 37 0.54 -5.32 -4.76
N SER A 38 0.96 -6.54 -5.08
CA SER A 38 2.13 -7.17 -4.45
C SER A 38 3.40 -6.35 -4.66
N ASN A 39 3.68 -5.95 -5.91
CA ASN A 39 4.85 -5.13 -6.23
C ASN A 39 4.79 -3.73 -5.62
N ILE A 40 3.62 -3.09 -5.55
CA ILE A 40 3.46 -1.80 -4.87
C ILE A 40 3.82 -1.92 -3.39
N THR A 41 3.35 -2.97 -2.70
CA THR A 41 3.71 -3.16 -1.28
C THR A 41 5.20 -3.38 -1.08
N ALA A 42 5.85 -4.14 -1.95
CA ALA A 42 7.29 -4.36 -1.93
C ALA A 42 8.07 -3.06 -2.14
N ALA A 43 7.66 -2.24 -3.12
CA ALA A 43 8.26 -0.94 -3.43
C ALA A 43 8.26 0.02 -2.22
N ILE A 44 7.11 0.13 -1.56
CA ILE A 44 6.94 1.02 -0.41
C ILE A 44 7.71 0.48 0.81
N GLN A 45 7.70 -0.84 1.02
CA GLN A 45 8.44 -1.48 2.11
C GLN A 45 9.94 -1.27 1.97
N ASP A 46 10.51 -1.51 0.79
CA ASP A 46 11.94 -1.33 0.54
C ASP A 46 12.37 0.13 0.73
N THR A 47 11.51 1.07 0.30
CA THR A 47 11.80 2.50 0.41
C THR A 47 11.76 3.02 1.85
N TYR A 48 10.72 2.68 2.61
CA TYR A 48 10.45 3.33 3.91
C TYR A 48 10.63 2.41 5.11
N ASN A 49 10.74 1.11 4.91
CA ASN A 49 10.89 0.11 5.96
C ASN A 49 9.84 0.28 7.08
N PHE A 50 8.58 0.49 6.72
CA PHE A 50 7.49 0.58 7.68
C PHE A 50 7.26 -0.77 8.37
N LEU A 51 6.60 -0.74 9.54
CA LEU A 51 6.22 -1.96 10.24
C LEU A 51 5.24 -2.81 9.42
N TRP A 52 4.31 -2.15 8.72
CA TRP A 52 3.29 -2.79 7.93
C TRP A 52 2.87 -1.92 6.75
N VAL A 53 2.81 -2.50 5.56
CA VAL A 53 2.32 -1.87 4.33
C VAL A 53 1.45 -2.86 3.58
N GLY A 54 0.24 -2.49 3.18
CA GLY A 54 -0.62 -3.43 2.48
C GLY A 54 -1.96 -2.88 2.10
N PHE A 55 -2.75 -3.75 1.48
CA PHE A 55 -4.08 -3.44 1.00
C PHE A 55 -5.15 -4.28 1.68
N TYR A 56 -6.31 -3.68 1.87
CA TYR A 56 -7.55 -4.39 2.12
C TYR A 56 -8.49 -4.13 0.94
N LEU A 57 -9.13 -5.19 0.43
CA LEU A 57 -10.03 -5.14 -0.72
C LEU A 57 -11.46 -5.37 -0.26
N VAL A 58 -12.40 -4.59 -0.78
CA VAL A 58 -13.83 -4.78 -0.47
C VAL A 58 -14.33 -6.05 -1.16
N LYS A 59 -14.81 -7.02 -0.37
CA LYS A 59 -15.47 -8.25 -0.85
C LYS A 59 -16.69 -8.53 0.00
N SER A 60 -17.86 -8.66 -0.62
CA SER A 60 -19.13 -9.00 0.04
C SER A 60 -19.40 -8.20 1.33
N ASN A 61 -19.20 -6.87 1.25
CA ASN A 61 -19.42 -5.92 2.35
C ASN A 61 -18.43 -6.00 3.54
N GLU A 62 -17.25 -6.56 3.31
CA GLU A 62 -16.14 -6.51 4.26
C GLU A 62 -14.85 -6.12 3.56
N LEU A 63 -13.91 -5.56 4.33
CA LEU A 63 -12.52 -5.46 3.92
C LEU A 63 -11.85 -6.82 4.14
N VAL A 64 -11.31 -7.41 3.08
CA VAL A 64 -10.53 -8.66 3.13
C VAL A 64 -9.08 -8.36 2.85
N LEU A 65 -8.18 -8.92 3.66
CA LEU A 65 -6.74 -8.74 3.53
C LEU A 65 -6.26 -9.12 2.10
N GLY A 66 -5.56 -8.18 1.45
CA GLY A 66 -4.87 -8.36 0.18
C GLY A 66 -3.36 -8.49 0.38
N PRO A 67 -2.55 -8.28 -0.67
CA PRO A 67 -1.09 -8.26 -0.55
C PRO A 67 -0.61 -7.24 0.48
N PHE A 68 0.43 -7.63 1.23
CA PHE A 68 1.05 -6.82 2.27
C PHE A 68 2.49 -7.24 2.54
N GLN A 69 3.23 -6.37 3.21
CA GLN A 69 4.55 -6.58 3.79
C GLN A 69 4.48 -6.27 5.28
N GLY A 70 5.05 -7.14 6.13
CA GLY A 70 5.05 -6.99 7.58
C GLY A 70 4.52 -8.23 8.33
N PRO A 71 4.29 -8.12 9.64
CA PRO A 71 3.76 -9.21 10.45
C PRO A 71 2.31 -9.56 10.08
N VAL A 72 1.85 -10.73 10.52
CA VAL A 72 0.47 -11.22 10.31
C VAL A 72 -0.56 -10.21 10.82
N ALA A 73 -1.61 -9.97 10.02
CA ALA A 73 -2.68 -9.01 10.29
C ALA A 73 -4.08 -9.65 10.26
N CYS A 74 -5.11 -8.88 10.58
CA CYS A 74 -6.51 -9.33 10.59
C CYS A 74 -6.98 -9.72 9.18
N PHE A 75 -7.57 -10.92 9.00
CA PHE A 75 -8.07 -11.34 7.69
C PHE A 75 -9.26 -10.51 7.19
N ARG A 76 -10.16 -10.09 8.08
CA ARG A 76 -11.42 -9.41 7.75
C ARG A 76 -11.67 -8.21 8.67
N ILE A 77 -12.19 -7.12 8.12
CA ILE A 77 -12.58 -5.92 8.86
C ILE A 77 -13.97 -5.47 8.38
N GLY A 78 -14.89 -5.28 9.31
CA GLY A 78 -16.25 -4.80 9.02
C GLY A 78 -16.30 -3.32 8.69
N PHE A 79 -17.35 -2.90 7.96
CA PHE A 79 -17.59 -1.50 7.61
C PHE A 79 -17.67 -0.61 8.86
N GLY A 80 -16.88 0.47 8.91
CA GLY A 80 -16.82 1.38 10.06
C GLY A 80 -16.18 0.79 11.32
N LYS A 81 -15.48 -0.35 11.24
CA LYS A 81 -14.81 -0.99 12.38
C LYS A 81 -13.30 -0.73 12.37
N GLY A 82 -12.77 -0.25 13.48
CA GLY A 82 -11.34 0.07 13.60
C GLY A 82 -10.90 1.17 12.62
N VAL A 83 -9.60 1.41 12.52
CA VAL A 83 -9.05 2.51 11.68
C VAL A 83 -9.37 2.27 10.20
N CYS A 84 -9.07 1.08 9.67
CA CYS A 84 -9.29 0.77 8.26
C CYS A 84 -10.79 0.79 7.88
N GLY A 85 -11.66 0.21 8.72
CA GLY A 85 -13.09 0.21 8.46
C GLY A 85 -13.70 1.61 8.55
N THR A 86 -13.22 2.47 9.45
CA THR A 86 -13.65 3.88 9.53
C THR A 86 -13.18 4.67 8.31
N SER A 87 -11.94 4.48 7.86
CA SER A 87 -11.43 5.12 6.63
C SER A 87 -12.27 4.73 5.41
N TRP A 88 -12.64 3.44 5.29
CA TRP A 88 -13.56 2.96 4.27
C TRP A 88 -14.95 3.60 4.38
N LYS A 89 -15.51 3.72 5.60
CA LYS A 89 -16.83 4.31 5.82
C LYS A 89 -16.90 5.80 5.48
N GLU A 90 -15.88 6.56 5.87
CA GLU A 90 -15.86 8.01 5.69
C GLU A 90 -15.34 8.44 4.32
N ASN A 91 -14.76 7.50 3.55
CA ASN A 91 -14.05 7.76 2.30
C ASN A 91 -12.97 8.86 2.48
N LYS A 92 -12.20 8.75 3.56
CA LYS A 92 -11.19 9.73 3.97
C LYS A 92 -9.94 9.03 4.48
N THR A 93 -8.78 9.63 4.20
CA THR A 93 -7.51 9.23 4.80
C THR A 93 -7.52 9.55 6.29
N LEU A 94 -7.16 8.57 7.11
CA LEU A 94 -7.05 8.74 8.56
C LEU A 94 -5.58 8.66 8.98
N ILE A 95 -5.14 9.61 9.80
CA ILE A 95 -3.81 9.62 10.42
C ILE A 95 -4.03 9.52 11.93
N VAL A 96 -3.59 8.41 12.53
CA VAL A 96 -3.63 8.18 13.98
C VAL A 96 -2.24 8.46 14.53
N LYS A 97 -2.13 9.32 15.55
CA LYS A 97 -0.87 9.73 16.18
C LYS A 97 -0.54 8.87 17.38
#